data_AF-A8YNN7-F1
#
_entry.id   AF-A8YNN7-F1
#
_cell.length_a   1.000
_cell.length_b   1.000
_cell.length_c   1.000
_cell.angle_alpha   90.00
_cell.angle_beta   90.00
_cell.angle_gamma   90.00
#
_symmetry.space_group_name_H-M   'P 1'
#
loop_
_entity.id
_entity.type
_entity.pdbx_description
1 polymer ?
#
loop_
_entity_poly.entity_id
_entity_poly.type
_entity_poly.pdbx_seq_one_letter_code
_entity_poly.pdbx_strand_id
1 'polypeptide(L)'
;MNVIIEWNDVFLETIRKIGGGPTPIARTGAMLQVAMFNAINALSGNLYSPYPSNLQLKPDPGTSPEIAAVYAAHRILSRIYVNLTMTFNTALDTSLQRLNVVKMSDADTKGKTFGQAVADSILTLRQNDGSGQPPLYKPGNQPGDWRPTGSGDAVAPQWPDVTPFVMTSGSQFRPPFPGNYANKIDLLRSPEYAAQFNEVKLLGAANSPVRTAEEAIIAFFWANDVDGTYKPPGHLFRITQIVAQQRNLSLLETARLFALVGLVMGDAAIVAWDAKYRLPINLWRPETAIRLADQDGNLLTEADPNWQPLSINTAGQRFSPAFPAYVSGHATFGAAHAGIMRNFFGTDNVTFTADTDDPNAEGIKRTYNSFSSAALENGRSRVYLGVHFQWDGDHGFWSGTQLADFVYAKVLQKV
;
A
#
# COMPACT_ATOMS: atom_id res chain seq x y z
N MET A 1 -22.34 13.08 -2.88
CA MET A 1 -21.03 12.40 -2.78
C MET A 1 -21.19 11.17 -1.90
N ASN A 2 -20.60 10.04 -2.29
CA ASN A 2 -20.64 8.80 -1.50
C ASN A 2 -19.79 8.96 -0.22
N VAL A 3 -20.32 8.62 0.97
CA VAL A 3 -19.61 8.79 2.26
C VAL A 3 -18.31 7.98 2.34
N ILE A 4 -18.22 6.85 1.63
CA ILE A 4 -17.00 6.03 1.58
C ILE A 4 -15.88 6.80 0.88
N ILE A 5 -16.22 7.47 -0.22
CA ILE A 5 -15.27 8.29 -0.99
C ILE A 5 -14.87 9.53 -0.17
N GLU A 6 -15.83 10.18 0.48
CA GLU A 6 -15.56 11.33 1.34
C GLU A 6 -14.57 11.00 2.46
N TRP A 7 -14.77 9.90 3.17
CA TRP A 7 -13.86 9.49 4.25
C TRP A 7 -12.56 8.86 3.73
N ASN A 8 -12.53 8.37 2.49
CA ASN A 8 -11.28 8.09 1.80
C ASN A 8 -10.49 9.38 1.56
N ASP A 9 -11.11 10.47 1.09
CA ASP A 9 -10.44 11.76 0.90
C ASP A 9 -9.87 12.28 2.24
N VAL A 10 -10.63 12.18 3.33
CA VAL A 10 -10.13 12.51 4.69
C VAL A 10 -8.90 11.67 5.06
N PHE A 11 -8.88 10.39 4.69
CA PHE A 11 -7.73 9.52 4.93
C PHE A 11 -6.52 9.88 4.06
N LEU A 12 -6.71 10.19 2.77
CA LEU A 12 -5.64 10.67 1.89
C LEU A 12 -5.01 11.97 2.43
N GLU A 13 -5.84 12.93 2.86
CA GLU A 13 -5.38 14.16 3.53
C GLU A 13 -4.65 13.90 4.83
N THR A 14 -5.08 12.88 5.58
CA THR A 14 -4.38 12.46 6.79
C THR A 14 -2.98 11.97 6.45
N ILE A 15 -2.84 11.12 5.43
CA ILE A 15 -1.54 10.61 4.98
C ILE A 15 -0.62 11.75 4.56
N ARG A 16 -1.12 12.71 3.76
CA ARG A 16 -0.34 13.90 3.35
C ARG A 16 0.22 14.66 4.54
N LYS A 17 -0.57 14.82 5.61
CA LYS A 17 -0.19 15.54 6.83
C LYS A 17 0.78 14.80 7.72
N ILE A 18 0.59 13.49 7.92
CA ILE A 18 1.39 12.71 8.88
C ILE A 18 2.65 12.09 8.25
N GLY A 19 2.63 11.85 6.94
CA GLY A 19 3.70 11.14 6.25
C GLY A 19 3.92 9.72 6.75
N GLY A 20 5.18 9.28 6.74
CA GLY A 20 5.61 8.02 7.33
C GLY A 20 5.64 6.83 6.36
N GLY A 21 5.90 5.65 6.92
CA GLY A 21 6.10 4.41 6.15
C GLY A 21 4.80 3.88 5.53
N PRO A 22 4.88 3.11 4.43
CA PRO A 22 3.70 2.56 3.76
C PRO A 22 2.98 1.51 4.61
N THR A 23 3.67 0.86 5.55
CA THR A 23 3.09 -0.25 6.30
C THR A 23 2.02 0.16 7.31
N PRO A 24 2.20 1.17 8.19
CA PRO A 24 1.12 1.62 9.08
C PRO A 24 -0.01 2.28 8.30
N ILE A 25 0.28 2.92 7.17
CA ILE A 25 -0.72 3.50 6.28
C ILE A 25 -1.65 2.40 5.72
N ALA A 26 -1.08 1.34 5.14
CA ALA A 26 -1.87 0.23 4.60
C ALA A 26 -2.76 -0.43 5.67
N ARG A 27 -2.22 -0.63 6.88
CA ARG A 27 -2.97 -1.15 8.03
C ARG A 27 -4.13 -0.24 8.45
N THR A 28 -3.90 1.06 8.56
CA THR A 28 -4.97 2.02 8.88
C THR A 28 -6.04 2.04 7.81
N GLY A 29 -5.65 1.99 6.53
CA GLY A 29 -6.58 1.90 5.41
C GLY A 29 -7.48 0.66 5.51
N ALA A 30 -6.91 -0.51 5.82
CA ALA A 30 -7.67 -1.74 6.06
C ALA A 30 -8.72 -1.56 7.17
N MET A 31 -8.31 -1.04 8.33
CA MET A 31 -9.20 -0.83 9.48
C MET A 31 -10.33 0.16 9.17
N LEU A 32 -10.00 1.27 8.52
CA LEU A 32 -10.96 2.31 8.14
C LEU A 32 -12.01 1.78 7.18
N GLN A 33 -11.58 1.20 6.06
CA GLN A 33 -12.49 0.81 4.98
C GLN A 33 -13.40 -0.34 5.41
N VAL A 34 -12.88 -1.29 6.19
CA VAL A 34 -13.67 -2.41 6.72
C VAL A 34 -14.69 -1.97 7.77
N ALA A 35 -14.34 -1.02 8.63
CA ALA A 35 -15.30 -0.48 9.60
C ALA A 35 -16.48 0.19 8.90
N MET A 36 -16.22 0.99 7.86
CA MET A 36 -17.30 1.58 7.04
C MET A 36 -18.12 0.52 6.30
N PHE A 37 -17.46 -0.49 5.71
CA PHE A 37 -18.16 -1.60 5.04
C PHE A 37 -19.08 -2.37 5.97
N ASN A 38 -18.60 -2.78 7.14
CA ASN A 38 -19.43 -3.52 8.10
C ASN A 38 -20.66 -2.71 8.52
N ALA A 39 -20.50 -1.39 8.73
CA ALA A 39 -21.61 -0.51 9.06
C ALA A 39 -22.68 -0.50 7.95
N ILE A 40 -22.26 -0.28 6.69
CA ILE A 40 -23.18 -0.26 5.53
C ILE A 40 -23.78 -1.63 5.25
N ASN A 41 -22.98 -2.69 5.29
CA ASN A 41 -23.40 -4.05 4.95
C ASN A 41 -24.45 -4.58 5.94
N ALA A 42 -24.24 -4.36 7.25
CA ALA A 42 -25.20 -4.76 8.27
C ALA A 42 -26.56 -4.06 8.10
N LEU A 43 -26.54 -2.80 7.65
CA LEU A 43 -27.72 -1.99 7.40
C LEU A 43 -28.35 -2.23 6.01
N SER A 44 -27.66 -2.94 5.13
CA SER A 44 -28.14 -3.37 3.82
C SER A 44 -28.67 -4.80 3.83
N GLY A 45 -28.95 -5.37 5.01
CA GLY A 45 -29.45 -6.74 5.16
C GLY A 45 -28.37 -7.82 5.13
N ASN A 46 -27.09 -7.48 5.34
CA ASN A 46 -25.95 -8.41 5.29
C ASN A 46 -25.87 -9.20 3.97
N LEU A 47 -25.98 -8.52 2.83
CA LEU A 47 -25.84 -9.15 1.51
C LEU A 47 -24.47 -9.82 1.32
N TYR A 48 -23.47 -9.39 2.09
CA TYR A 48 -22.14 -9.98 2.15
C TYR A 48 -21.79 -10.42 3.57
N SER A 49 -20.88 -11.37 3.72
CA SER A 49 -20.33 -11.75 5.02
C SER A 49 -19.56 -10.58 5.63
N PRO A 50 -19.71 -10.25 6.92
CA PRO A 50 -18.94 -9.19 7.56
C PRO A 50 -17.46 -9.58 7.74
N TYR A 51 -16.64 -8.61 8.13
CA TYR A 51 -15.28 -8.87 8.62
C TYR A 51 -15.10 -8.44 10.08
N PRO A 52 -14.52 -9.27 10.97
CA PRO A 52 -14.28 -10.68 10.76
C PRO A 52 -15.61 -11.43 10.55
N SER A 53 -15.57 -12.63 9.98
CA SER A 53 -16.78 -13.39 9.63
C SER A 53 -17.68 -13.72 10.84
N ASN A 54 -17.12 -13.70 12.04
CA ASN A 54 -17.83 -13.89 13.30
C ASN A 54 -18.30 -12.59 13.96
N LEU A 55 -18.31 -11.45 13.26
CA LEU A 55 -18.86 -10.19 13.79
C LEU A 55 -20.36 -10.34 14.09
N GLN A 56 -20.76 -10.15 15.34
CA GLN A 56 -22.14 -10.36 15.82
C GLN A 56 -22.95 -9.08 16.04
N LEU A 57 -22.42 -7.91 15.63
CA LEU A 57 -23.12 -6.64 15.81
C LEU A 57 -24.36 -6.55 14.92
N LYS A 58 -25.50 -6.19 15.51
CA LYS A 58 -26.77 -6.01 14.81
C LYS A 58 -27.25 -4.56 14.97
N PRO A 59 -27.61 -3.86 13.88
CA PRO A 59 -28.15 -2.52 13.97
C PRO A 59 -29.61 -2.56 14.44
N ASP A 60 -30.03 -1.51 15.15
CA ASP A 60 -31.43 -1.33 15.51
C ASP A 60 -32.28 -0.99 14.26
N PRO A 61 -33.57 -1.34 14.23
CA PRO A 61 -34.46 -0.92 13.15
C PRO A 61 -34.48 0.60 12.95
N GLY A 62 -34.43 1.03 11.69
CA GLY A 62 -34.43 2.44 11.29
C GLY A 62 -33.09 3.16 11.46
N THR A 63 -32.00 2.44 11.73
CA THR A 63 -30.64 3.01 11.84
C THR A 63 -30.17 3.57 10.48
N SER A 64 -29.57 4.77 10.49
CA SER A 64 -29.06 5.43 9.27
C SER A 64 -27.71 4.84 8.80
N PRO A 65 -27.60 4.27 7.57
CA PRO A 65 -26.37 3.67 7.03
C PRO A 65 -25.23 4.67 6.88
N GLU A 66 -25.51 5.82 6.26
CA GLU A 66 -24.52 6.86 6.02
C GLU A 66 -23.97 7.40 7.34
N ILE A 67 -24.83 7.63 8.33
CA ILE A 67 -24.40 8.11 9.66
C ILE A 67 -23.56 7.05 10.37
N ALA A 68 -23.92 5.77 10.28
CA ALA A 68 -23.09 4.70 10.83
C ALA A 68 -21.70 4.64 10.18
N ALA A 69 -21.61 4.78 8.86
CA ALA A 69 -20.34 4.77 8.16
C ALA A 69 -19.43 5.96 8.54
N VAL A 70 -19.96 7.19 8.57
CA VAL A 70 -19.15 8.38 8.90
C VAL A 70 -18.67 8.35 10.36
N TYR A 71 -19.49 7.86 11.29
CA TYR A 71 -19.06 7.69 12.69
C TYR A 71 -18.09 6.53 12.89
N ALA A 72 -18.20 5.45 12.10
CA ALA A 72 -17.20 4.38 12.09
C ALA A 72 -15.84 4.92 11.60
N ALA A 73 -15.82 5.66 10.50
CA ALA A 73 -14.61 6.27 9.95
C ALA A 73 -13.95 7.26 10.92
N HIS A 74 -14.74 8.20 11.45
CA HIS A 74 -14.31 9.16 12.47
C HIS A 74 -13.67 8.45 13.67
N ARG A 75 -14.31 7.38 14.16
CA ARG A 75 -13.84 6.64 15.33
C ARG A 75 -12.51 5.92 15.06
N ILE A 76 -12.34 5.28 13.91
CA ILE A 76 -11.05 4.67 13.52
C ILE A 76 -9.94 5.73 13.49
N LEU A 77 -10.15 6.81 12.73
CA LEU A 77 -9.12 7.83 12.51
C LEU A 77 -8.74 8.60 13.78
N SER A 78 -9.73 9.00 14.59
CA SER A 78 -9.48 9.71 15.86
C SER A 78 -8.78 8.86 16.91
N ARG A 79 -8.94 7.53 16.88
CA ARG A 79 -8.26 6.63 17.82
C ARG A 79 -6.85 6.27 17.39
N ILE A 80 -6.57 6.28 16.08
CA ILE A 80 -5.23 6.00 15.54
C ILE A 80 -4.37 7.27 15.54
N TYR A 81 -4.90 8.39 15.04
CA TYR A 81 -4.17 9.66 14.94
C TYR A 81 -4.72 10.68 15.94
N VAL A 82 -4.44 10.43 17.22
CA VAL A 82 -4.98 11.22 18.35
C VAL A 82 -4.68 12.71 18.25
N ASN A 83 -3.52 13.08 17.68
CA ASN A 83 -3.10 14.45 17.45
C ASN A 83 -3.93 15.19 16.37
N LEU A 84 -4.71 14.46 15.55
CA LEU A 84 -5.56 15.00 14.50
C LEU A 84 -7.06 14.93 14.84
N THR A 85 -7.43 14.61 16.09
CA THR A 85 -8.83 14.46 16.52
C THR A 85 -9.70 15.68 16.14
N MET A 86 -9.20 16.90 16.31
CA MET A 86 -9.95 18.10 15.91
C MET A 86 -10.17 18.20 14.40
N THR A 87 -9.20 17.77 13.58
CA THR A 87 -9.37 17.69 12.12
C THR A 87 -10.49 16.71 11.76
N PHE A 88 -10.55 15.56 12.43
CA PHE A 88 -11.61 14.58 12.18
C PHE A 88 -12.97 15.03 12.70
N ASN A 89 -13.03 15.78 13.80
CA ASN A 89 -14.28 16.40 14.26
C ASN A 89 -14.83 17.37 13.20
N THR A 90 -13.98 18.22 12.63
CA THR A 90 -14.38 19.13 11.53
C THR A 90 -14.82 18.39 10.27
N ALA A 91 -14.13 17.29 9.91
CA ALA A 91 -14.54 16.45 8.78
C ALA A 91 -15.91 15.78 9.04
N LEU A 92 -16.15 15.30 10.26
CA LEU A 92 -17.45 14.75 10.67
C LEU A 92 -18.55 15.82 10.61
N ASP A 93 -18.32 17.02 11.12
CA ASP A 93 -19.30 18.11 11.06
C ASP A 93 -19.65 18.46 9.59
N THR A 94 -18.66 18.43 8.70
CA THR A 94 -18.85 18.62 7.26
C THR A 94 -19.70 17.49 6.65
N SER A 95 -19.44 16.23 7.00
CA SER A 95 -20.27 15.10 6.59
C SER A 95 -21.73 15.25 7.06
N LEU A 96 -21.94 15.64 8.32
CA LEU A 96 -23.28 15.81 8.90
C LEU A 96 -24.05 16.94 8.21
N GLN A 97 -23.40 18.07 7.94
CA GLN A 97 -24.00 19.17 7.16
C GLN A 97 -24.40 18.71 5.76
N ARG A 98 -23.54 17.97 5.06
CA ARG A 98 -23.82 17.44 3.73
C ARG A 98 -24.98 16.42 3.72
N LEU A 99 -25.15 15.68 4.81
CA LEU A 99 -26.26 14.76 5.01
C LEU A 99 -27.54 15.47 5.52
N ASN A 100 -27.54 16.80 5.61
CA ASN A 100 -28.64 17.64 6.12
C ASN A 100 -29.02 17.34 7.58
N VAL A 101 -28.06 16.88 8.39
CA VAL A 101 -28.27 16.62 9.82
C VAL A 101 -27.99 17.89 10.62
N VAL A 102 -29.03 18.72 10.79
CA VAL A 102 -28.99 19.93 11.64
C VAL A 102 -29.16 19.56 13.12
N LYS A 103 -29.99 18.55 13.39
CA LYS A 103 -30.21 17.95 14.70
C LYS A 103 -30.31 16.44 14.51
N MET A 104 -29.59 15.68 15.33
CA MET A 104 -29.64 14.22 15.29
C MET A 104 -31.07 13.73 15.52
N SER A 105 -31.61 12.98 14.56
CA SER A 105 -32.82 12.18 14.75
C SER A 105 -32.52 10.92 15.56
N ASP A 106 -33.57 10.15 15.90
CA ASP A 106 -33.41 8.83 16.50
C ASP A 106 -32.62 7.88 15.57
N ALA A 107 -32.88 7.94 14.26
CA ALA A 107 -32.17 7.16 13.25
C ALA A 107 -30.68 7.49 13.19
N ASP A 108 -30.34 8.77 13.29
CA ASP A 108 -28.95 9.25 13.27
C ASP A 108 -28.24 8.87 14.57
N THR A 109 -28.92 8.99 15.71
CA THR A 109 -28.36 8.64 17.02
C THR A 109 -28.04 7.14 17.09
N LYS A 110 -28.93 6.29 16.57
CA LYS A 110 -28.66 4.85 16.40
C LYS A 110 -27.49 4.62 15.43
N GLY A 111 -27.43 5.37 14.32
CA GLY A 111 -26.34 5.31 13.35
C GLY A 111 -24.98 5.58 14.00
N LYS A 112 -24.88 6.67 14.76
CA LYS A 112 -23.70 7.03 15.54
C LYS A 112 -23.25 5.90 16.46
N THR A 113 -24.15 5.40 17.30
CA THR A 113 -23.86 4.34 18.27
C THR A 113 -23.40 3.06 17.58
N PHE A 114 -24.11 2.64 16.52
CA PHE A 114 -23.77 1.43 15.77
C PHE A 114 -22.42 1.56 15.06
N GLY A 115 -22.19 2.67 14.36
CA GLY A 115 -20.92 2.95 13.68
C GLY A 115 -19.72 2.95 14.62
N GLN A 116 -19.86 3.55 15.80
CA GLN A 116 -18.82 3.54 16.83
C GLN A 116 -18.56 2.13 17.37
N ALA A 117 -19.60 1.32 17.61
CA ALA A 117 -19.44 -0.06 18.05
C ALA A 117 -18.73 -0.92 16.99
N VAL A 118 -19.06 -0.74 15.71
CA VAL A 118 -18.37 -1.40 14.59
C VAL A 118 -16.89 -1.02 14.56
N ALA A 119 -16.56 0.27 14.62
CA ALA A 119 -15.17 0.73 14.65
C ALA A 119 -14.40 0.22 15.87
N ASP A 120 -15.01 0.25 17.05
CA ASP A 120 -14.39 -0.24 18.28
C ASP A 120 -14.10 -1.75 18.19
N SER A 121 -14.96 -2.55 17.54
CA SER A 121 -14.69 -3.98 17.30
C SER A 121 -13.44 -4.22 16.44
N ILE A 122 -13.22 -3.38 15.41
CA ILE A 122 -12.03 -3.45 14.56
C ILE A 122 -10.79 -2.97 15.30
N LEU A 123 -10.90 -1.89 16.09
CA LEU A 123 -9.80 -1.41 16.93
C LEU A 123 -9.37 -2.47 17.95
N THR A 124 -10.31 -3.13 18.62
CA THR A 124 -10.03 -4.22 19.55
C THR A 124 -9.38 -5.41 18.86
N LEU A 125 -9.88 -5.80 17.68
CA LEU A 125 -9.28 -6.88 16.88
C LEU A 125 -7.81 -6.60 16.55
N ARG A 126 -7.44 -5.32 16.38
CA ARG A 126 -6.09 -4.90 15.97
C ARG A 126 -5.21 -4.35 17.10
N GLN A 127 -5.70 -4.29 18.34
CA GLN A 127 -4.99 -3.61 19.43
C GLN A 127 -3.60 -4.20 19.74
N ASN A 128 -3.46 -5.52 19.63
CA ASN A 128 -2.24 -6.26 19.95
C ASN A 128 -1.73 -7.08 18.76
N ASP A 129 -1.94 -6.57 17.55
CA ASP A 129 -1.64 -7.29 16.32
C ASP A 129 -0.16 -7.27 15.93
N GLY A 130 0.76 -6.85 16.81
CA GLY A 130 2.19 -6.77 16.52
C GLY A 130 2.67 -5.46 15.89
N SER A 131 1.78 -4.58 15.41
CA SER A 131 2.21 -3.37 14.67
C SER A 131 2.98 -2.35 15.51
N GLY A 132 2.74 -2.35 16.83
CA GLY A 132 3.40 -1.47 17.79
C GLY A 132 4.64 -2.07 18.46
N GLN A 133 5.08 -3.27 18.08
CA GLN A 133 6.25 -3.89 18.70
C GLN A 133 7.53 -3.12 18.34
N PRO A 134 8.52 -3.05 19.26
CA PRO A 134 9.79 -2.41 18.97
C PRO A 134 10.52 -3.17 17.85
N PRO A 135 11.19 -2.45 16.94
CA PRO A 135 11.94 -3.07 15.85
C PRO A 135 13.11 -3.91 16.39
N LEU A 136 13.21 -5.18 15.96
CA LEU A 136 14.36 -6.04 16.21
C LEU A 136 15.03 -6.39 14.88
N TYR A 137 15.96 -5.55 14.45
CA TYR A 137 16.73 -5.79 13.24
C TYR A 137 18.14 -5.20 13.37
N LYS A 138 19.13 -6.02 13.06
CA LYS A 138 20.53 -5.60 12.98
C LYS A 138 20.99 -5.71 11.53
N PRO A 139 21.29 -4.60 10.85
CA PRO A 139 21.83 -4.65 9.51
C PRO A 139 23.14 -5.45 9.47
N GLY A 140 23.33 -6.18 8.37
CA GLY A 140 24.58 -6.88 8.09
C GLY A 140 25.61 -5.96 7.42
N ASN A 141 26.81 -6.48 7.20
CA ASN A 141 27.89 -5.77 6.51
C ASN A 141 28.57 -6.59 5.41
N GLN A 142 28.12 -7.81 5.16
CA GLN A 142 28.64 -8.65 4.09
C GLN A 142 28.15 -8.12 2.72
N PRO A 143 28.83 -8.45 1.61
CA PRO A 143 28.34 -8.14 0.28
C PRO A 143 26.88 -8.59 0.08
N GLY A 144 26.06 -7.71 -0.48
CA GLY A 144 24.63 -7.94 -0.66
C GLY A 144 23.74 -7.75 0.58
N ASP A 145 24.28 -7.61 1.79
CA ASP A 145 23.47 -7.26 2.96
C ASP A 145 22.91 -5.84 2.84
N TRP A 146 21.61 -5.70 3.08
CA TRP A 146 21.02 -4.39 3.28
C TRP A 146 21.65 -3.72 4.50
N ARG A 147 22.04 -2.47 4.27
CA ARG A 147 22.60 -1.54 5.24
C ARG A 147 21.85 -0.21 5.13
N PRO A 148 21.83 0.59 6.20
CA PRO A 148 21.23 1.92 6.17
C PRO A 148 21.71 2.72 4.96
N THR A 149 20.75 3.32 4.27
CA THR A 149 20.98 4.26 3.17
C THR A 149 21.01 5.68 3.74
N GLY A 150 21.28 6.70 2.92
CA GLY A 150 21.28 8.10 3.37
C GLY A 150 19.94 8.60 3.96
N SER A 151 18.89 7.79 3.89
CA SER A 151 17.54 8.01 4.40
C SER A 151 17.28 7.49 5.82
N GLY A 152 18.25 6.83 6.47
CA GLY A 152 18.19 6.44 7.88
C GLY A 152 18.05 4.94 8.17
N ASP A 153 17.58 4.63 9.37
CA ASP A 153 17.46 3.27 9.91
C ASP A 153 16.35 2.44 9.26
N ALA A 154 16.39 1.12 9.47
CA ALA A 154 15.43 0.17 8.92
C ALA A 154 13.98 0.54 9.31
N VAL A 155 13.13 0.75 8.30
CA VAL A 155 11.72 1.09 8.50
C VAL A 155 10.87 -0.17 8.75
N ALA A 156 10.25 -0.21 9.93
CA ALA A 156 9.29 -1.21 10.34
C ALA A 156 9.77 -2.69 10.22
N PRO A 157 10.98 -3.06 10.66
CA PRO A 157 11.45 -4.45 10.56
C PRO A 157 10.62 -5.47 11.36
N GLN A 158 9.81 -5.02 12.33
CA GLN A 158 8.85 -5.85 13.05
C GLN A 158 7.60 -6.20 12.23
N TRP A 159 7.38 -5.56 11.07
CA TRP A 159 6.15 -5.75 10.30
C TRP A 159 5.84 -7.18 9.85
N PRO A 160 6.82 -8.09 9.63
CA PRO A 160 6.53 -9.50 9.38
C PRO A 160 5.74 -10.19 10.51
N ASP A 161 5.82 -9.65 11.73
CA ASP A 161 5.15 -10.20 12.93
C ASP A 161 3.75 -9.59 13.14
N VAL A 162 3.30 -8.70 12.25
CA VAL A 162 1.95 -8.20 12.31
C VAL A 162 0.98 -9.34 11.99
N THR A 163 0.00 -9.55 12.87
CA THR A 163 -1.07 -10.53 12.66
C THR A 163 -1.79 -10.19 11.35
N PRO A 164 -1.86 -11.08 10.35
CA PRO A 164 -2.54 -10.76 9.11
C PRO A 164 -4.03 -10.45 9.28
N PHE A 165 -4.62 -9.84 8.25
CA PHE A 165 -6.06 -9.60 8.17
C PHE A 165 -6.79 -10.84 7.62
N VAL A 166 -6.31 -11.44 6.53
CA VAL A 166 -7.01 -12.53 5.83
C VAL A 166 -6.13 -13.76 5.65
N MET A 167 -4.86 -13.57 5.25
CA MET A 167 -3.90 -14.67 5.11
C MET A 167 -3.48 -15.27 6.47
N THR A 168 -2.75 -16.38 6.48
CA THR A 168 -2.29 -17.02 7.72
C THR A 168 -1.00 -16.42 8.26
N SER A 169 -0.08 -16.02 7.38
CA SER A 169 1.22 -15.44 7.70
C SER A 169 1.85 -14.82 6.44
N GLY A 170 2.82 -13.92 6.60
CA GLY A 170 3.57 -13.35 5.46
C GLY A 170 4.25 -14.42 4.60
N SER A 171 4.68 -15.53 5.22
CA SER A 171 5.27 -16.68 4.52
C SER A 171 4.32 -17.38 3.53
N GLN A 172 2.99 -17.22 3.67
CA GLN A 172 2.02 -17.89 2.80
C GLN A 172 2.17 -17.46 1.33
N PHE A 173 2.52 -16.19 1.10
CA PHE A 173 2.70 -15.60 -0.24
C PHE A 173 4.10 -15.03 -0.43
N ARG A 174 5.06 -15.43 0.43
CA ARG A 174 6.46 -15.03 0.29
C ARG A 174 7.01 -15.56 -1.04
N PRO A 175 7.68 -14.72 -1.83
CA PRO A 175 8.27 -15.16 -3.08
C PRO A 175 9.47 -16.07 -2.83
N PRO A 176 9.83 -16.94 -3.79
CA PRO A 176 11.04 -17.76 -3.70
C PRO A 176 12.30 -16.90 -3.65
N PHE A 177 13.45 -17.50 -3.35
CA PHE A 177 14.73 -16.83 -3.52
C PHE A 177 14.94 -16.51 -5.01
N PRO A 178 15.41 -15.29 -5.39
CA PRO A 178 15.49 -14.92 -6.79
C PRO A 178 16.51 -15.75 -7.57
N GLY A 179 16.20 -16.02 -8.84
CA GLY A 179 17.10 -16.69 -9.78
C GLY A 179 17.41 -18.16 -9.50
N ASN A 180 16.65 -18.84 -8.61
CA ASN A 180 16.88 -20.24 -8.21
C ASN A 180 18.29 -20.51 -7.63
N TYR A 181 18.96 -19.49 -7.11
CA TYR A 181 20.28 -19.62 -6.49
C TYR A 181 20.18 -20.22 -5.08
N ALA A 182 21.15 -21.06 -4.73
CA ALA A 182 21.19 -21.73 -3.43
C ALA A 182 21.45 -20.76 -2.26
N ASN A 183 22.16 -19.66 -2.54
CA ASN A 183 22.49 -18.63 -1.56
C ASN A 183 22.79 -17.29 -2.25
N LYS A 184 22.93 -16.24 -1.43
CA LYS A 184 23.21 -14.87 -1.90
C LYS A 184 24.56 -14.72 -2.59
N ILE A 185 25.59 -15.44 -2.16
CA ILE A 185 26.93 -15.30 -2.76
C ILE A 185 26.89 -15.77 -4.21
N ASP A 186 26.24 -16.91 -4.48
CA ASP A 186 26.09 -17.43 -5.84
C ASP A 186 25.22 -16.51 -6.70
N LEU A 187 24.14 -15.95 -6.12
CA LEU A 187 23.33 -14.93 -6.77
C LEU A 187 24.16 -13.72 -7.20
N LEU A 188 24.92 -13.10 -6.28
CA LEU A 188 25.69 -11.90 -6.57
C LEU A 188 26.74 -12.12 -7.67
N ARG A 189 27.34 -13.31 -7.72
CA ARG A 189 28.36 -13.67 -8.73
C ARG A 189 27.78 -14.04 -10.10
N SER A 190 26.45 -14.11 -10.21
CA SER A 190 25.78 -14.60 -11.42
C SER A 190 25.71 -13.56 -12.56
N PRO A 191 25.67 -14.00 -13.83
CA PRO A 191 25.34 -13.13 -14.96
C PRO A 191 23.97 -12.46 -14.84
N GLU A 192 22.99 -13.15 -14.24
CA GLU A 192 21.63 -12.66 -14.05
C GLU A 192 21.61 -11.46 -13.09
N TYR A 193 22.35 -11.53 -11.97
CA TYR A 193 22.53 -10.37 -11.10
C TYR A 193 23.21 -9.21 -11.83
N ALA A 194 24.27 -9.48 -12.60
CA ALA A 194 24.95 -8.45 -13.36
C ALA A 194 24.02 -7.77 -14.38
N ALA A 195 23.13 -8.51 -15.04
CA ALA A 195 22.14 -7.93 -15.95
C ALA A 195 21.16 -6.99 -15.21
N GLN A 196 20.62 -7.43 -14.07
CA GLN A 196 19.73 -6.63 -13.23
C GLN A 196 20.42 -5.36 -12.71
N PHE A 197 21.66 -5.51 -12.24
CA PHE A 197 22.53 -4.45 -11.77
C PHE A 197 22.81 -3.41 -12.87
N ASN A 198 23.23 -3.87 -14.06
CA ASN A 198 23.61 -2.98 -15.15
C ASN A 198 22.40 -2.23 -15.71
N GLU A 199 21.22 -2.87 -15.74
CA GLU A 199 19.97 -2.20 -16.10
C GLU A 199 19.65 -1.05 -15.15
N VAL A 200 19.64 -1.29 -13.83
CA VAL A 200 19.32 -0.23 -12.86
C VAL A 200 20.45 0.82 -12.76
N LYS A 201 21.72 0.44 -12.94
CA LYS A 201 22.83 1.40 -13.02
C LYS A 201 22.63 2.37 -14.17
N LEU A 202 22.20 1.85 -15.33
CA LEU A 202 22.00 2.64 -16.55
C LEU A 202 20.71 3.47 -16.50
N LEU A 203 19.57 2.85 -16.22
CA LEU A 203 18.25 3.49 -16.28
C LEU A 203 17.87 4.21 -14.99
N GLY A 204 18.42 3.83 -13.85
CA GLY A 204 18.07 4.37 -12.54
C GLY A 204 18.92 5.56 -12.10
N ALA A 205 20.02 5.87 -12.80
CA ALA A 205 20.93 6.95 -12.44
C ALA A 205 20.26 8.33 -12.46
N ALA A 206 20.59 9.20 -11.50
CA ALA A 206 20.10 10.59 -11.47
C ALA A 206 20.34 11.34 -12.79
N ASN A 207 21.48 11.07 -13.42
CA ASN A 207 21.95 11.65 -14.68
C ASN A 207 22.02 10.59 -15.82
N SER A 208 21.09 9.62 -15.85
CA SER A 208 21.05 8.59 -16.88
C SER A 208 21.13 9.22 -18.30
N PRO A 209 22.07 8.78 -19.16
CA PRO A 209 22.20 9.30 -20.52
C PRO A 209 21.21 8.66 -21.52
N VAL A 210 20.48 7.62 -21.10
CA VAL A 210 19.60 6.84 -21.99
C VAL A 210 18.15 6.76 -21.51
N ARG A 211 17.87 7.02 -20.23
CA ARG A 211 16.49 7.03 -19.73
C ARG A 211 15.71 8.14 -20.44
N THR A 212 14.61 7.75 -21.05
CA THR A 212 13.71 8.66 -21.77
C THR A 212 12.93 9.56 -20.81
N ALA A 213 12.37 10.65 -21.33
CA ALA A 213 11.47 11.52 -20.57
C ALA A 213 10.24 10.77 -20.06
N GLU A 214 9.69 9.85 -20.86
CA GLU A 214 8.54 9.02 -20.47
C GLU A 214 8.88 8.09 -19.30
N GLU A 215 10.04 7.45 -19.31
CA GLU A 215 10.48 6.60 -18.20
C GLU A 215 10.71 7.39 -16.91
N ALA A 216 11.19 8.64 -17.02
CA ALA A 216 11.31 9.54 -15.87
C ALA A 216 9.93 9.94 -15.32
N ILE A 217 8.97 10.24 -16.20
CA ILE A 217 7.57 10.51 -15.80
C ILE A 217 6.98 9.28 -15.11
N ILE A 218 7.16 8.07 -15.66
CA ILE A 218 6.69 6.82 -15.05
C ILE A 218 7.29 6.63 -13.65
N ALA A 219 8.60 6.88 -13.51
CA ALA A 219 9.30 6.75 -12.23
C ALA A 219 8.65 7.61 -11.13
N PHE A 220 8.40 8.89 -11.43
CA PHE A 220 7.83 9.84 -10.47
C PHE A 220 6.32 9.68 -10.31
N PHE A 221 5.59 9.33 -11.37
CA PHE A 221 4.15 9.12 -11.31
C PHE A 221 3.78 8.09 -10.22
N TRP A 222 4.53 7.00 -10.14
CA TRP A 222 4.33 5.95 -9.15
C TRP A 222 5.12 6.13 -7.86
N ALA A 223 5.97 7.16 -7.74
CA ALA A 223 6.86 7.33 -6.59
C ALA A 223 6.11 7.58 -5.29
N ASN A 224 5.62 8.81 -5.08
CA ASN A 224 4.89 9.21 -3.87
C ASN A 224 5.64 8.81 -2.58
N ASP A 225 6.98 8.78 -2.61
CA ASP A 225 7.78 8.31 -1.48
C ASP A 225 8.03 9.42 -0.44
N VAL A 226 7.83 10.69 -0.82
CA VAL A 226 8.06 11.87 0.03
C VAL A 226 6.85 12.22 0.88
N ASP A 227 7.07 12.81 2.06
CA ASP A 227 5.98 13.31 2.90
C ASP A 227 5.28 14.50 2.20
N GLY A 228 4.02 14.75 2.54
CA GLY A 228 3.17 15.70 1.81
C GLY A 228 2.39 15.09 0.64
N THR A 229 2.71 13.86 0.22
CA THR A 229 1.92 13.06 -0.74
C THR A 229 1.02 12.07 -0.02
N TYR A 230 0.04 11.49 -0.71
CA TYR A 230 -0.77 10.39 -0.17
C TYR A 230 -0.02 9.04 -0.03
N LYS A 231 1.29 8.98 -0.28
CA LYS A 231 2.12 7.77 -0.23
C LYS A 231 1.67 6.64 -1.19
N PRO A 232 2.47 5.58 -1.40
CA PRO A 232 2.11 4.54 -2.35
C PRO A 232 0.76 3.84 -2.05
N PRO A 233 0.42 3.50 -0.79
CA PRO A 233 -0.90 2.95 -0.50
C PRO A 233 -2.06 3.92 -0.79
N GLY A 234 -1.90 5.21 -0.50
CA GLY A 234 -2.95 6.21 -0.76
C GLY A 234 -3.18 6.43 -2.25
N HIS A 235 -2.14 6.34 -3.09
CA HIS A 235 -2.30 6.35 -4.55
C HIS A 235 -3.26 5.25 -5.02
N LEU A 236 -3.13 4.03 -4.49
CA LEU A 236 -4.00 2.91 -4.86
C LEU A 236 -5.44 3.08 -4.35
N PHE A 237 -5.63 3.69 -3.18
CA PHE A 237 -6.95 4.11 -2.72
C PHE A 237 -7.55 5.22 -3.60
N ARG A 238 -6.74 6.17 -4.07
CA ARG A 238 -7.14 7.21 -5.03
C ARG A 238 -7.58 6.62 -6.37
N ILE A 239 -6.85 5.65 -6.91
CA ILE A 239 -7.25 4.93 -8.12
C ILE A 239 -8.56 4.17 -7.88
N THR A 240 -8.72 3.53 -6.72
CA THR A 240 -9.97 2.85 -6.34
C THR A 240 -11.17 3.82 -6.36
N GLN A 241 -10.98 5.03 -5.83
CA GLN A 241 -11.99 6.10 -5.85
C GLN A 241 -12.36 6.51 -7.27
N ILE A 242 -11.37 6.79 -8.12
CA ILE A 242 -11.57 7.19 -9.53
C ILE A 242 -12.43 6.14 -10.25
N VAL A 243 -12.05 4.87 -10.12
CA VAL A 243 -12.75 3.78 -10.80
C VAL A 243 -14.14 3.56 -10.22
N ALA A 244 -14.32 3.62 -8.90
CA ALA A 244 -15.64 3.48 -8.27
C ALA A 244 -16.62 4.57 -8.75
N GLN A 245 -16.14 5.81 -8.88
CA GLN A 245 -16.91 6.94 -9.43
C GLN A 245 -17.22 6.74 -10.91
N GLN A 246 -16.22 6.40 -11.72
CA GLN A 246 -16.39 6.15 -13.15
C GLN A 246 -17.42 5.05 -13.43
N ARG A 247 -17.47 4.03 -12.57
CA ARG A 247 -18.39 2.89 -12.70
C ARG A 247 -19.74 3.11 -12.00
N ASN A 248 -19.97 4.28 -11.41
CA ASN A 248 -21.21 4.65 -10.70
C ASN A 248 -21.63 3.60 -9.66
N LEU A 249 -20.68 3.07 -8.89
CA LEU A 249 -20.97 2.06 -7.88
C LEU A 249 -21.94 2.60 -6.81
N SER A 250 -22.86 1.76 -6.37
CA SER A 250 -23.73 2.06 -5.23
C SER A 250 -22.94 2.23 -3.93
N LEU A 251 -23.60 2.72 -2.87
CA LEU A 251 -22.97 2.89 -1.56
C LEU A 251 -22.36 1.58 -1.04
N LEU A 252 -23.13 0.48 -1.07
CA LEU A 252 -22.68 -0.83 -0.60
C LEU A 252 -21.56 -1.42 -1.49
N GLU A 253 -21.67 -1.30 -2.81
CA GLU A 253 -20.63 -1.78 -3.73
C GLU A 253 -19.32 -1.01 -3.54
N THR A 254 -19.40 0.32 -3.38
CA THR A 254 -18.23 1.15 -3.07
C THR A 254 -17.62 0.74 -1.74
N ALA A 255 -18.43 0.58 -0.69
CA ALA A 255 -17.93 0.14 0.61
C ALA A 255 -17.23 -1.23 0.54
N ARG A 256 -17.82 -2.19 -0.20
CA ARG A 256 -17.23 -3.52 -0.40
C ARG A 256 -15.92 -3.46 -1.17
N LEU A 257 -15.85 -2.71 -2.28
CA LEU A 257 -14.63 -2.57 -3.07
C LEU A 257 -13.49 -1.99 -2.21
N PHE A 258 -13.77 -0.90 -1.50
CA PHE A 258 -12.76 -0.28 -0.63
C PHE A 258 -12.33 -1.17 0.53
N ALA A 259 -13.24 -1.95 1.13
CA ALA A 259 -12.89 -2.90 2.18
C ALA A 259 -12.03 -4.06 1.67
N LEU A 260 -12.32 -4.60 0.47
CA LEU A 260 -11.47 -5.61 -0.17
C LEU A 260 -10.07 -5.06 -0.48
N VAL A 261 -9.99 -3.84 -1.04
CA VAL A 261 -8.71 -3.15 -1.29
C VAL A 261 -7.99 -2.90 0.03
N GLY A 262 -8.68 -2.43 1.06
CA GLY A 262 -8.09 -2.20 2.38
C GLY A 262 -7.48 -3.48 2.96
N LEU A 263 -8.24 -4.58 2.99
CA LEU A 263 -7.78 -5.86 3.51
C LEU A 263 -6.57 -6.40 2.74
N VAL A 264 -6.61 -6.39 1.40
CA VAL A 264 -5.47 -6.88 0.59
C VAL A 264 -4.23 -6.00 0.77
N MET A 265 -4.40 -4.69 0.91
CA MET A 265 -3.30 -3.76 1.12
C MET A 265 -2.63 -3.97 2.48
N GLY A 266 -3.43 -4.21 3.54
CA GLY A 266 -2.92 -4.57 4.85
C GLY A 266 -2.05 -5.83 4.83
N ASP A 267 -2.51 -6.88 4.14
CA ASP A 267 -1.76 -8.13 4.01
C ASP A 267 -0.57 -8.02 3.04
N ALA A 268 -0.67 -7.23 1.97
CA ALA A 268 0.42 -7.00 1.02
C ALA A 268 1.62 -6.31 1.70
N ALA A 269 1.36 -5.42 2.67
CA ALA A 269 2.41 -4.84 3.50
C ALA A 269 3.16 -5.91 4.30
N ILE A 270 2.44 -6.87 4.87
CA ILE A 270 3.02 -7.96 5.65
C ILE A 270 3.82 -8.89 4.73
N VAL A 271 3.29 -9.28 3.57
CA VAL A 271 4.00 -10.14 2.60
C VAL A 271 5.30 -9.48 2.13
N ALA A 272 5.25 -8.21 1.73
CA ALA A 272 6.43 -7.51 1.24
C ALA A 272 7.49 -7.33 2.32
N TRP A 273 7.09 -6.95 3.55
CA TRP A 273 8.04 -6.80 4.65
C TRP A 273 8.58 -8.14 5.16
N ASP A 274 7.76 -9.19 5.15
CA ASP A 274 8.19 -10.55 5.45
C ASP A 274 9.29 -10.99 4.48
N ALA A 275 9.12 -10.79 3.17
CA ALA A 275 10.18 -11.06 2.20
C ALA A 275 11.45 -10.22 2.46
N LYS A 276 11.29 -8.92 2.77
CA LYS A 276 12.41 -8.00 3.02
C LYS A 276 13.25 -8.37 4.23
N TYR A 277 12.61 -8.78 5.33
CA TYR A 277 13.29 -8.95 6.62
C TYR A 277 13.46 -10.40 7.06
N ARG A 278 12.71 -11.37 6.49
CA ARG A 278 12.81 -12.79 6.86
C ARG A 278 13.60 -13.64 5.87
N LEU A 279 13.75 -13.21 4.62
CA LEU A 279 14.56 -13.96 3.66
C LEU A 279 16.06 -13.76 3.91
N PRO A 280 16.88 -14.83 3.85
CA PRO A 280 18.34 -14.73 4.00
C PRO A 280 19.02 -13.80 2.99
N ILE A 281 18.36 -13.50 1.87
CA ILE A 281 18.90 -12.59 0.87
C ILE A 281 19.12 -11.19 1.47
N ASN A 282 18.18 -10.66 2.27
CA ASN A 282 18.27 -9.34 2.88
C ASN A 282 18.95 -8.30 1.96
N LEU A 283 18.45 -8.16 0.73
CA LEU A 283 19.22 -7.60 -0.39
C LEU A 283 19.44 -6.08 -0.22
N TRP A 284 20.67 -5.63 -0.43
CA TRP A 284 21.01 -4.21 -0.52
C TRP A 284 20.25 -3.46 -1.63
N ARG A 285 20.17 -2.13 -1.50
CA ARG A 285 19.59 -1.27 -2.54
C ARG A 285 20.55 -1.09 -3.72
N PRO A 286 20.04 -0.81 -4.94
CA PRO A 286 20.89 -0.52 -6.10
C PRO A 286 21.97 0.53 -5.83
N GLU A 287 21.65 1.60 -5.09
CA GLU A 287 22.62 2.62 -4.69
C GLU A 287 23.83 2.03 -3.95
N THR A 288 23.59 1.16 -2.97
CA THR A 288 24.68 0.50 -2.23
C THR A 288 25.39 -0.51 -3.10
N ALA A 289 24.64 -1.31 -3.87
CA ALA A 289 25.17 -2.31 -4.76
C ALA A 289 26.16 -1.72 -5.76
N ILE A 290 25.76 -0.62 -6.43
CA ILE A 290 26.55 0.03 -7.47
C ILE A 290 27.78 0.71 -6.90
N ARG A 291 27.67 1.35 -5.74
CA ARG A 291 28.83 1.99 -5.10
C ARG A 291 29.88 1.00 -4.60
N LEU A 292 29.46 -0.22 -4.27
CA LEU A 292 30.29 -1.26 -3.66
C LEU A 292 30.40 -2.52 -4.54
N ALA A 293 30.24 -2.39 -5.86
CA ALA A 293 30.26 -3.53 -6.77
C ALA A 293 31.62 -4.25 -6.79
N ASP A 294 32.70 -3.56 -6.41
CA ASP A 294 34.02 -4.16 -6.20
C ASP A 294 34.04 -5.24 -5.09
N GLN A 295 32.99 -5.33 -4.28
CA GLN A 295 32.86 -6.28 -3.17
C GLN A 295 31.91 -7.45 -3.46
N ASP A 296 31.14 -7.41 -4.56
CA ASP A 296 30.12 -8.44 -4.85
C ASP A 296 30.70 -9.73 -5.47
N GLY A 297 31.96 -9.67 -5.91
CA GLY A 297 32.68 -10.80 -6.50
C GLY A 297 32.28 -11.11 -7.94
N ASN A 298 31.62 -10.18 -8.64
CA ASN A 298 31.15 -10.33 -10.01
C ASN A 298 31.99 -9.49 -10.97
N LEU A 299 32.63 -10.12 -11.96
CA LEU A 299 33.46 -9.41 -12.95
C LEU A 299 32.65 -8.65 -14.00
N LEU A 300 31.32 -8.81 -14.00
CA LEU A 300 30.39 -8.17 -14.94
C LEU A 300 29.68 -6.95 -14.31
N THR A 301 29.99 -6.62 -13.06
CA THR A 301 29.53 -5.39 -12.40
C THR A 301 30.72 -4.45 -12.23
N GLU A 302 30.46 -3.15 -12.39
CA GLU A 302 31.48 -2.12 -12.26
C GLU A 302 31.04 -1.12 -11.19
N ALA A 303 31.93 -0.85 -10.23
CA ALA A 303 31.64 0.09 -9.16
C ALA A 303 31.56 1.52 -9.68
N ASP A 304 30.59 2.28 -9.20
CA ASP A 304 30.55 3.73 -9.34
C ASP A 304 30.26 4.34 -7.96
N PRO A 305 31.32 4.75 -7.22
CA PRO A 305 31.19 5.29 -5.87
C PRO A 305 30.33 6.56 -5.77
N ASN A 306 30.14 7.27 -6.88
CA ASN A 306 29.37 8.52 -6.94
C ASN A 306 27.95 8.33 -7.48
N TRP A 307 27.58 7.11 -7.89
CA TRP A 307 26.26 6.83 -8.45
C TRP A 307 25.16 7.23 -7.48
N GLN A 308 24.13 7.92 -7.97
CA GLN A 308 22.95 8.31 -7.20
C GLN A 308 21.67 7.90 -7.95
N PRO A 309 20.62 7.47 -7.23
CA PRO A 309 19.35 7.12 -7.87
C PRO A 309 18.62 8.37 -8.39
N LEU A 310 17.68 8.18 -9.32
CA LEU A 310 16.75 9.25 -9.73
C LEU A 310 15.86 9.71 -8.58
N SER A 311 15.47 8.81 -7.68
CA SER A 311 14.72 9.13 -6.46
C SER A 311 15.27 10.37 -5.74
N ILE A 312 14.41 11.35 -5.46
CA ILE A 312 14.78 12.66 -4.87
C ILE A 312 13.74 13.10 -3.86
N ASN A 313 14.19 13.65 -2.72
CA ASN A 313 13.30 14.20 -1.72
C ASN A 313 12.98 15.67 -2.00
N THR A 314 12.08 16.26 -1.21
CA THR A 314 11.66 17.67 -1.35
C THR A 314 12.77 18.68 -1.06
N ALA A 315 13.87 18.26 -0.43
CA ALA A 315 15.07 19.06 -0.22
C ALA A 315 16.10 18.94 -1.35
N GLY A 316 15.77 18.23 -2.44
CA GLY A 316 16.67 18.03 -3.59
C GLY A 316 17.74 16.96 -3.38
N GLN A 317 17.66 16.17 -2.31
CA GLN A 317 18.64 15.12 -1.99
C GLN A 317 18.18 13.78 -2.58
N ARG A 318 19.09 13.07 -3.27
CA ARG A 318 18.78 11.73 -3.78
C ARG A 318 18.82 10.71 -2.66
N PHE A 319 17.90 9.76 -2.70
CA PHE A 319 17.78 8.77 -1.62
C PHE A 319 17.25 7.43 -2.11
N SER A 320 17.72 6.35 -1.50
CA SER A 320 17.05 5.05 -1.52
C SER A 320 16.16 4.90 -0.29
N PRO A 321 14.98 4.25 -0.35
CA PRO A 321 14.18 4.01 0.85
C PRO A 321 14.87 3.07 1.85
N ALA A 322 14.75 3.37 3.15
CA ALA A 322 15.48 2.75 4.26
C ALA A 322 14.92 1.36 4.67
N PHE A 323 14.88 0.43 3.73
CA PHE A 323 14.52 -0.98 3.96
C PHE A 323 15.08 -1.87 2.83
N PRO A 324 15.28 -3.18 3.06
CA PRO A 324 15.83 -4.13 2.08
C PRO A 324 15.13 -4.04 0.72
N ALA A 325 15.85 -4.30 -0.37
CA ALA A 325 15.32 -4.18 -1.72
C ALA A 325 14.30 -5.30 -2.03
N TYR A 326 14.69 -6.56 -1.84
CA TYR A 326 13.89 -7.70 -2.27
C TYR A 326 12.75 -8.02 -1.28
N VAL A 327 11.46 -7.98 -1.64
CA VAL A 327 10.87 -7.57 -2.93
C VAL A 327 10.34 -6.14 -2.91
N SER A 328 9.99 -5.59 -4.08
CA SER A 328 9.42 -4.25 -4.20
C SER A 328 8.06 -4.16 -3.49
N GLY A 329 7.95 -3.24 -2.54
CA GLY A 329 6.69 -2.95 -1.85
C GLY A 329 5.65 -2.41 -2.84
N HIS A 330 6.03 -1.43 -3.67
CA HIS A 330 5.19 -0.90 -4.74
C HIS A 330 4.62 -2.01 -5.63
N ALA A 331 5.46 -2.91 -6.13
CA ALA A 331 5.00 -3.98 -7.02
C ALA A 331 4.02 -4.94 -6.32
N THR A 332 4.29 -5.27 -5.05
CA THR A 332 3.42 -6.11 -4.24
C THR A 332 2.06 -5.45 -3.99
N PHE A 333 2.06 -4.17 -3.57
CA PHE A 333 0.83 -3.40 -3.37
C PHE A 333 0.04 -3.21 -4.67
N GLY A 334 0.71 -2.83 -5.76
CA GLY A 334 0.08 -2.57 -7.04
C GLY A 334 -0.56 -3.82 -7.63
N ALA A 335 0.12 -4.96 -7.57
CA ALA A 335 -0.45 -6.23 -8.03
C ALA A 335 -1.58 -6.73 -7.14
N ALA A 336 -1.46 -6.56 -5.81
CA ALA A 336 -2.53 -6.90 -4.89
C ALA A 336 -3.80 -6.05 -5.14
N HIS A 337 -3.62 -4.74 -5.32
CA HIS A 337 -4.68 -3.82 -5.70
C HIS A 337 -5.31 -4.22 -7.04
N ALA A 338 -4.50 -4.38 -8.09
CA ALA A 338 -4.99 -4.77 -9.40
C ALA A 338 -5.76 -6.10 -9.35
N GLY A 339 -5.25 -7.11 -8.64
CA GLY A 339 -5.93 -8.39 -8.45
C GLY A 339 -7.33 -8.24 -7.85
N ILE A 340 -7.49 -7.45 -6.78
CA ILE A 340 -8.81 -7.17 -6.20
C ILE A 340 -9.72 -6.44 -7.20
N MET A 341 -9.20 -5.42 -7.89
CA MET A 341 -9.99 -4.67 -8.87
C MET A 341 -10.49 -5.59 -10.00
N ARG A 342 -9.61 -6.43 -10.56
CA ARG A 342 -9.99 -7.44 -11.58
C ARG A 342 -11.07 -8.37 -11.08
N ASN A 343 -10.88 -8.94 -9.88
CA ASN A 343 -11.78 -9.94 -9.33
C ASN A 343 -13.14 -9.33 -8.96
N PHE A 344 -13.16 -8.09 -8.46
CA PHE A 344 -14.39 -7.37 -8.15
C PHE A 344 -15.20 -7.03 -9.40
N PHE A 345 -14.56 -6.54 -10.46
CA PHE A 345 -15.24 -6.18 -11.71
C PHE A 345 -15.45 -7.36 -12.66
N GLY A 346 -14.90 -8.53 -12.36
CA GLY A 346 -14.95 -9.72 -13.21
C GLY A 346 -14.17 -9.59 -14.52
N THR A 347 -13.32 -8.56 -14.65
CA THR A 347 -12.53 -8.27 -15.85
C THR A 347 -11.32 -7.42 -15.50
N ASP A 348 -10.23 -7.62 -16.23
CA ASP A 348 -9.05 -6.75 -16.18
C ASP A 348 -9.15 -5.53 -17.09
N ASN A 349 -9.97 -5.61 -18.13
CA ASN A 349 -10.07 -4.61 -19.18
C ASN A 349 -10.99 -3.46 -18.76
N VAL A 350 -10.54 -2.65 -17.81
CA VAL A 350 -11.18 -1.40 -17.41
C VAL A 350 -10.25 -0.25 -17.74
N THR A 351 -10.67 0.63 -18.65
CA THR A 351 -9.94 1.87 -18.93
C THR A 351 -10.20 2.89 -17.84
N PHE A 352 -9.15 3.49 -17.28
CA PHE A 352 -9.25 4.58 -16.30
C PHE A 352 -8.07 5.54 -16.43
N THR A 353 -8.27 6.79 -16.00
CA THR A 353 -7.22 7.80 -15.96
C THR A 353 -6.86 8.12 -14.51
N ALA A 354 -5.64 7.80 -14.09
CA ALA A 354 -5.11 8.06 -12.76
C ALA A 354 -4.32 9.38 -12.71
N ASP A 355 -4.33 10.01 -11.53
CA ASP A 355 -3.52 11.19 -11.18
C ASP A 355 -2.47 10.83 -10.12
N THR A 356 -1.45 11.67 -9.98
CA THR A 356 -0.38 11.51 -8.98
C THR A 356 -0.23 12.75 -8.11
N ASP A 357 0.19 12.55 -6.85
CA ASP A 357 0.57 13.60 -5.91
C ASP A 357 2.08 13.88 -5.91
N ASP A 358 2.88 13.12 -6.68
CA ASP A 358 4.32 13.28 -6.64
C ASP A 358 4.74 14.66 -7.18
N PRO A 359 5.54 15.45 -6.43
CA PRO A 359 5.91 16.80 -6.84
C PRO A 359 6.74 16.85 -8.12
N ASN A 360 7.37 15.74 -8.52
CA ASN A 360 8.13 15.65 -9.77
C ASN A 360 7.29 15.17 -10.96
N ALA A 361 6.00 14.91 -10.74
CA ALA A 361 5.02 14.55 -11.76
C ALA A 361 3.69 15.31 -11.56
N GLU A 362 3.75 16.53 -11.00
CA GLU A 362 2.58 17.34 -10.72
C GLU A 362 1.75 17.59 -11.99
N GLY A 363 0.44 17.42 -11.89
CA GLY A 363 -0.49 17.60 -13.01
C GLY A 363 -0.47 16.49 -14.06
N ILE A 364 0.44 15.51 -13.96
CA ILE A 364 0.49 14.38 -14.88
C ILE A 364 -0.71 13.46 -14.61
N LYS A 365 -1.37 13.08 -15.70
CA LYS A 365 -2.44 12.08 -15.73
C LYS A 365 -2.05 10.96 -16.68
N ARG A 366 -2.30 9.72 -16.28
CA ARG A 366 -1.98 8.53 -17.09
C ARG A 366 -3.23 7.69 -17.29
N THR A 367 -3.47 7.28 -18.53
CA THR A 367 -4.60 6.41 -18.88
C THR A 367 -4.11 5.00 -19.09
N TYR A 368 -4.72 4.06 -18.39
CA TYR A 368 -4.46 2.62 -18.52
C TYR A 368 -5.69 1.94 -19.07
N ASN A 369 -5.50 0.87 -19.84
CA ASN A 369 -6.59 0.05 -20.39
C ASN A 369 -6.85 -1.22 -19.58
N SER A 370 -6.01 -1.50 -18.57
CA SER A 370 -6.22 -2.61 -17.64
C SER A 370 -5.59 -2.33 -16.27
N PHE A 371 -6.11 -2.97 -15.23
CA PHE A 371 -5.52 -2.87 -13.89
C PHE A 371 -4.13 -3.52 -13.85
N SER A 372 -3.95 -4.68 -14.50
CA SER A 372 -2.64 -5.32 -14.58
C SER A 372 -1.61 -4.46 -15.29
N SER A 373 -1.96 -3.73 -16.36
CA SER A 373 -1.01 -2.81 -17.02
C SER A 373 -0.54 -1.69 -16.09
N ALA A 374 -1.44 -1.13 -15.28
CA ALA A 374 -1.07 -0.11 -14.30
C ALA A 374 -0.16 -0.69 -13.21
N ALA A 375 -0.46 -1.89 -12.71
CA ALA A 375 0.38 -2.57 -11.71
C ALA A 375 1.77 -2.96 -12.23
N LEU A 376 1.89 -3.39 -13.49
CA LEU A 376 3.16 -3.68 -14.15
C LEU A 376 3.99 -2.39 -14.31
N GLU A 377 3.38 -1.30 -14.75
CA GLU A 377 4.08 -0.01 -14.85
C GLU A 377 4.51 0.50 -13.47
N ASN A 378 3.67 0.36 -12.45
CA ASN A 378 4.02 0.65 -11.06
C ASN A 378 5.23 -0.17 -10.57
N GLY A 379 5.30 -1.47 -10.91
CA GLY A 379 6.47 -2.30 -10.61
C GLY A 379 7.73 -1.82 -11.34
N ARG A 380 7.62 -1.55 -12.65
CA ARG A 380 8.73 -1.11 -13.51
C ARG A 380 9.25 0.28 -13.14
N SER A 381 8.38 1.17 -12.66
CA SER A 381 8.74 2.54 -12.24
C SER A 381 9.91 2.57 -11.26
N ARG A 382 10.06 1.51 -10.46
CA ARG A 382 11.06 1.42 -9.39
C ARG A 382 12.47 1.18 -9.92
N VAL A 383 12.60 0.58 -11.11
CA VAL A 383 13.87 0.45 -11.84
C VAL A 383 14.28 1.82 -12.39
N TYR A 384 13.34 2.52 -13.05
CA TYR A 384 13.59 3.87 -13.56
C TYR A 384 13.91 4.89 -12.45
N LEU A 385 13.31 4.72 -11.28
CA LEU A 385 13.59 5.53 -10.10
C LEU A 385 14.95 5.19 -9.44
N GLY A 386 15.57 4.07 -9.82
CA GLY A 386 16.88 3.64 -9.33
C GLY A 386 16.89 2.98 -7.95
N VAL A 387 15.75 2.45 -7.48
CA VAL A 387 15.61 1.96 -6.10
C VAL A 387 15.35 0.47 -5.98
N HIS A 388 15.09 -0.22 -7.09
CA HIS A 388 14.85 -1.67 -7.15
C HIS A 388 15.48 -2.31 -8.39
N PHE A 389 15.81 -3.59 -8.29
CA PHE A 389 16.10 -4.46 -9.43
C PHE A 389 14.79 -4.93 -10.07
N GLN A 390 14.77 -5.33 -11.34
CA GLN A 390 13.55 -5.77 -12.02
C GLN A 390 12.92 -7.00 -11.33
N TRP A 391 13.72 -7.96 -10.85
CA TRP A 391 13.19 -9.11 -10.11
C TRP A 391 12.47 -8.74 -8.81
N ASP A 392 12.74 -7.56 -8.23
CA ASP A 392 12.07 -7.11 -7.02
C ASP A 392 10.63 -6.76 -7.37
N GLY A 393 10.45 -6.19 -8.58
CA GLY A 393 9.18 -5.90 -9.21
C GLY A 393 8.44 -7.19 -9.59
N ASP A 394 9.08 -8.09 -10.32
CA ASP A 394 8.43 -9.31 -10.84
C ASP A 394 7.93 -10.22 -9.72
N HIS A 395 8.76 -10.48 -8.72
CA HIS A 395 8.37 -11.33 -7.59
C HIS A 395 7.41 -10.64 -6.62
N GLY A 396 7.49 -9.31 -6.48
CA GLY A 396 6.46 -8.54 -5.79
C GLY A 396 5.11 -8.64 -6.51
N PHE A 397 5.10 -8.51 -7.84
CA PHE A 397 3.90 -8.64 -8.65
C PHE A 397 3.26 -10.04 -8.53
N TRP A 398 4.10 -11.08 -8.57
CA TRP A 398 3.66 -12.46 -8.36
C TRP A 398 3.00 -12.64 -6.99
N SER A 399 3.67 -12.25 -5.91
CA SER A 399 3.14 -12.35 -4.54
C SER A 399 1.83 -11.59 -4.35
N GLY A 400 1.76 -10.34 -4.83
CA GLY A 400 0.58 -9.51 -4.73
C GLY A 400 -0.63 -10.09 -5.47
N THR A 401 -0.40 -10.63 -6.67
CA THR A 401 -1.47 -11.26 -7.47
C THR A 401 -2.07 -12.48 -6.75
N GLN A 402 -1.21 -13.39 -6.25
CA GLN A 402 -1.66 -14.59 -5.53
C GLN A 402 -2.42 -14.24 -4.25
N LEU A 403 -1.94 -13.23 -3.50
CA LEU A 403 -2.61 -12.73 -2.31
C LEU A 403 -4.01 -12.18 -2.64
N ALA A 404 -4.14 -11.38 -3.71
CA ALA A 404 -5.41 -10.79 -4.08
C ALA A 404 -6.47 -11.83 -4.45
N ASP A 405 -6.10 -12.85 -5.22
CA ASP A 405 -6.98 -13.94 -5.60
C ASP A 405 -7.45 -14.72 -4.36
N PHE A 406 -6.53 -14.98 -3.42
CA PHE A 406 -6.88 -15.61 -2.15
C PHE A 406 -7.82 -14.76 -1.29
N VAL A 407 -7.51 -13.47 -1.11
CA VAL A 407 -8.33 -12.54 -0.30
C VAL A 407 -9.74 -12.46 -0.90
N TYR A 408 -9.86 -12.22 -2.20
CA TYR A 408 -11.15 -12.09 -2.86
C TYR A 408 -12.01 -13.36 -2.74
N ALA A 409 -11.39 -14.55 -2.73
CA ALA A 409 -12.12 -15.81 -2.58
C ALA A 409 -12.56 -16.11 -1.13
N LYS A 410 -11.99 -15.44 -0.13
CA LYS A 410 -12.15 -15.78 1.29
C LYS A 410 -13.06 -14.85 2.09
N VAL A 411 -13.05 -13.56 1.80
CA VAL A 411 -13.74 -12.56 2.63
C VAL A 411 -14.76 -11.76 1.84
N LEU A 412 -15.74 -11.22 2.56
CA LEU A 412 -16.80 -10.36 1.99
C LEU A 412 -17.54 -11.04 0.83
N GLN A 413 -17.79 -12.34 0.98
CA GLN A 413 -18.53 -13.16 0.02
C GLN A 413 -20.01 -12.85 0.11
N LYS A 414 -20.72 -12.98 -1.01
CA LYS A 414 -22.18 -12.84 -1.02
C LYS A 414 -22.81 -13.97 -0.19
N VAL A 415 -23.79 -13.63 0.65
CA VAL A 415 -24.51 -14.58 1.54
C VAL A 415 -25.75 -15.10 0.87
#